data_AF-A0A1B8VUZ1-F1
#
_entry.id   AF-A0A1B8VUZ1-F1
#
_cell.length_a   1.000
_cell.length_b   1.000
_cell.length_c   1.000
_cell.angle_alpha   90.00
_cell.angle_beta   90.00
_cell.angle_gamma   90.00
#
_symmetry.space_group_name_H-M   'P 1'
#
loop_
_entity.id
_entity.type
_entity.pdbx_description
1 polymer ?
#
loop_
_entity_poly.entity_id
_entity_poly.type
_entity_poly.pdbx_seq_one_letter_code
_entity_poly.pdbx_strand_id
1 'polypeptide(L)' 'MTDQNNLEKQNFGNQPVGKNEDVEFSEELADEADRKAAQRAAAADERNEQE' A
#
# COMPACT_ATOMS: atom_id res chain seq x y z
N MET A 1 4.10 -36.19 -15.27
CA MET A 1 2.73 -36.04 -15.79
C MET A 1 2.40 -34.57 -15.68
N THR A 2 2.09 -33.93 -16.80
CA THR A 2 1.86 -32.49 -16.91
C THR A 2 0.48 -32.14 -16.34
N ASP A 3 0.45 -31.56 -15.14
CA ASP A 3 -0.74 -30.94 -14.56
C ASP A 3 -1.06 -29.65 -15.32
N GLN A 4 -1.65 -29.81 -16.51
CA GLN A 4 -2.15 -28.71 -17.32
C GLN A 4 -3.41 -28.13 -16.67
N ASN A 5 -3.26 -26.94 -16.08
CA ASN A 5 -4.26 -25.87 -16.06
C ASN A 5 -5.72 -26.29 -15.80
N ASN A 6 -6.01 -26.83 -14.63
CA ASN A 6 -7.38 -26.94 -14.14
C ASN A 6 -7.78 -25.69 -13.32
N LEU A 7 -7.75 -24.53 -13.97
CA LEU A 7 -8.39 -23.30 -13.47
C LEU A 7 -9.88 -23.31 -13.85
N GLU A 8 -10.54 -24.46 -13.70
CA GLU A 8 -11.97 -24.57 -13.93
C GLU A 8 -12.72 -23.63 -12.98
N LYS A 9 -13.25 -22.54 -13.55
CA LYS A 9 -14.35 -21.70 -13.04
C LYS A 9 -14.46 -21.66 -11.51
N GLN A 10 -13.40 -21.23 -10.83
CA GLN A 10 -13.47 -21.02 -9.40
C GLN A 10 -14.38 -19.81 -9.15
N ASN A 11 -15.51 -20.01 -8.49
CA ASN A 11 -16.47 -18.96 -8.19
C ASN A 11 -15.98 -18.15 -6.97
N PHE A 12 -15.41 -16.97 -7.24
CA PHE A 12 -14.94 -16.03 -6.20
C PHE A 12 -16.07 -15.14 -5.64
N GLY A 13 -17.31 -15.25 -6.15
CA GLY A 13 -18.43 -14.37 -5.77
C GLY A 13 -18.93 -14.51 -4.34
N ASN A 14 -18.56 -15.59 -3.64
CA ASN A 14 -18.89 -15.82 -2.23
C ASN A 14 -17.74 -15.50 -1.27
N GLN A 15 -16.62 -14.96 -1.75
CA GLN A 15 -15.53 -14.56 -0.87
C GLN A 15 -15.84 -13.21 -0.23
N PRO A 16 -15.52 -13.03 1.07
CA PRO A 16 -15.69 -11.74 1.71
C PRO A 16 -14.84 -10.71 0.99
N VAL A 17 -15.46 -9.62 0.54
CA VAL A 17 -14.72 -8.47 0.02
C VAL A 17 -13.99 -7.84 1.21
N GLY A 18 -12.66 -7.86 1.15
CA GLY A 18 -11.83 -7.19 2.14
C GLY A 18 -12.17 -5.70 2.20
N LYS A 19 -12.30 -5.16 3.41
CA LYS A 19 -12.41 -3.71 3.58
C LYS A 19 -11.02 -3.11 3.46
N ASN A 20 -10.93 -1.90 2.90
CA ASN A 20 -9.69 -1.14 2.96
C ASN A 20 -9.42 -0.81 4.44
N GLU A 21 -8.25 -1.18 4.93
CA GLU A 21 -7.77 -0.80 6.27
C GLU A 21 -6.79 0.37 6.12
N ASP A 22 -6.81 1.29 7.07
CA ASP A 22 -5.88 2.41 7.07
C ASP A 22 -4.46 1.88 7.32
N VAL A 23 -3.55 2.19 6.39
CA VAL A 23 -2.15 1.77 6.48
C VAL A 23 -1.34 2.93 7.03
N GLU A 24 -0.81 2.74 8.23
CA GLU A 24 0.07 3.71 8.90
C GLU A 24 1.50 3.63 8.37
N PHE A 25 2.20 4.76 8.37
CA PHE A 25 3.61 4.83 7.97
C PHE A 25 4.50 4.18 9.05
N SER A 26 5.40 3.29 8.63
CA SER A 26 6.38 2.63 9.49
C SER A 26 7.81 3.03 9.13
N GLU A 27 8.45 3.83 10.00
CA GLU A 27 9.82 4.32 9.80
C GLU A 27 10.87 3.19 9.80
N GLU A 28 10.62 2.09 10.51
CA GLU A 28 11.53 0.94 10.57
C GLU A 28 11.56 0.17 9.23
N LEU A 29 10.43 0.15 8.52
CA LEU A 29 10.29 -0.49 7.21
C LEU A 29 10.58 0.46 6.05
N ALA A 30 10.71 1.76 6.34
CA ALA A 30 10.94 2.79 5.34
C ALA A 30 12.35 2.68 4.74
N ASP A 31 12.40 2.70 3.41
CA ASP A 31 13.67 2.81 2.69
C ASP A 31 14.14 4.28 2.58
N GLU A 32 15.28 4.49 1.90
CA GLU A 32 15.83 5.84 1.75
C GLU A 32 14.92 6.75 0.92
N ALA A 33 14.18 6.21 -0.05
CA ALA A 33 13.26 6.97 -0.87
C ALA A 33 12.03 7.39 -0.06
N ASP A 34 11.49 6.49 0.76
CA ASP A 34 10.38 6.75 1.68
C ASP A 34 10.71 7.89 2.63
N ARG A 35 11.91 7.84 3.25
CA ARG A 35 12.39 8.90 4.14
C ARG A 35 12.50 10.25 3.46
N LYS A 36 13.03 10.29 2.23
CA LYS A 36 13.12 11.53 1.44
C LYS A 36 11.75 12.07 1.08
N ALA A 37 10.78 11.20 0.81
CA ALA A 37 9.40 11.62 0.54
C ALA A 37 8.77 12.24 1.80
N ALA A 38 8.89 11.59 2.96
CA ALA A 38 8.40 12.09 4.23
C ALA A 38 9.00 13.47 4.59
N GLN A 39 10.31 13.64 4.41
CA GLN A 39 10.99 14.93 4.64
C GLN A 39 10.47 16.04 3.72
N ARG A 40 10.23 15.73 2.43
CA ARG A 40 9.68 16.72 1.48
C ARG A 40 8.25 17.10 1.83
N ALA A 41 7.43 16.15 2.29
CA ALA A 41 6.07 16.41 2.73
C ALA A 41 6.08 17.36 3.94
N ALA A 42 6.84 17.03 5.00
CA ALA A 42 6.97 17.88 6.18
C ALA A 42 7.45 19.30 5.84
N ALA A 43 8.47 19.44 4.99
CA ALA A 43 8.97 20.75 4.57
C ALA A 43 7.95 21.55 3.72
N ALA A 44 7.05 20.88 3.01
CA ALA A 44 5.97 21.55 2.29
C ALA A 44 4.89 22.05 3.24
N ASP A 45 4.52 21.24 4.23
CA ASP A 45 3.55 21.59 5.26
C ASP A 45 4.06 22.78 6.08
N GLU A 46 5.32 22.77 6.51
CA GLU A 46 5.95 23.89 7.23
C GLU A 46 5.89 25.21 6.47
N ARG A 47 6.03 25.18 5.13
CA ARG A 47 5.90 26.39 4.31
C ARG A 47 4.45 26.86 4.27
N ASN A 48 3.52 25.94 4.12
CA ASN A 48 2.09 26.24 4.02
C ASN A 48 1.52 26.76 5.34
N GLU A 49 2.10 26.38 6.48
CA GLU A 49 1.73 26.91 7.80
C GLU A 49 2.30 28.32 8.07
N GLN A 50 3.31 28.75 7.32
CA GLN A 50 3.93 30.07 7.46
C GLN A 50 3.36 31.13 6.50
N GLU A 51 2.43 30.74 5.62
CA GLU A 51 1.64 31.65 4.77
C GLU A 51 0.40 32.18 5.49
#